data_AF-A0A4S8PN57-F1
#
_entry.id   AF-A0A4S8PN57-F1
#
_cell.length_a   1.000
_cell.length_b   1.000
_cell.length_c   1.000
_cell.angle_alpha   90.00
_cell.angle_beta   90.00
_cell.angle_gamma   90.00
#
_symmetry.space_group_name_H-M   'P 1'
#
loop_
_entity.id
_entity.type
_entity.pdbx_description
1 polymer ?
#
loop_
_entity_poly.entity_id
_entity_poly.type
_entity_poly.pdbx_seq_one_letter_code
_entity_poly.pdbx_strand_id
1 'polypeptide(L)'
;MHTLLSILHVLLAVITVGPAMLLPWLGERALRERDGERVHQAGRRCMAFNALTLVAALFGALTTVTSDRYSFADAWLIVASTLYVIAVVNGTAVIPGVLARIGKELQDSHGVMGGELLEQHRGRLLALAGLNLVFYTAVVILMAWRPGA
;
A
#
# COMPACT_ATOMS: atom_id res chain seq x y z
N MET A 1 -21.35 17.73 10.85
CA MET A 1 -21.08 16.50 10.04
C MET A 1 -19.60 16.38 9.68
N HIS A 2 -18.93 17.47 9.31
CA HIS A 2 -17.48 17.54 9.06
C HIS A 2 -16.59 16.85 10.11
N THR A 3 -16.81 17.11 11.41
CA THR A 3 -15.98 16.53 12.48
C THR A 3 -16.09 15.00 12.57
N LEU A 4 -17.29 14.45 12.40
CA LEU A 4 -17.51 13.00 12.39
C LEU A 4 -16.84 12.33 11.19
N LEU A 5 -16.98 12.92 10.00
CA LEU A 5 -16.34 12.41 8.79
C LEU A 5 -14.79 12.48 8.90
N SER A 6 -14.25 13.53 9.52
CA SER A 6 -12.81 13.67 9.72
C SER A 6 -12.25 12.62 10.69
N ILE A 7 -12.92 12.39 11.81
CA ILE A 7 -12.55 11.33 12.75
C ILE A 7 -12.61 9.97 12.05
N LEU A 8 -13.67 9.70 11.30
CA LEU A 8 -13.86 8.43 10.60
C LEU A 8 -12.77 8.21 9.53
N HIS A 9 -12.42 9.25 8.77
CA HIS A 9 -11.32 9.20 7.80
C HIS A 9 -9.98 8.87 8.47
N VAL A 10 -9.63 9.58 9.55
CA VAL A 10 -8.37 9.34 10.27
C VAL A 10 -8.34 7.93 10.85
N LEU A 11 -9.44 7.47 11.44
CA LEU A 11 -9.53 6.12 12.00
C LEU A 11 -9.37 5.05 10.91
N LEU A 12 -10.08 5.20 9.78
CA LEU A 12 -9.95 4.33 8.62
C LEU A 12 -8.53 4.36 8.06
N ALA A 13 -7.92 5.53 7.94
CA ALA A 13 -6.56 5.67 7.44
C ALA A 13 -5.58 4.91 8.34
N VAL A 14 -5.63 5.09 9.66
CA VAL A 14 -4.72 4.39 10.59
C VAL A 14 -4.93 2.88 10.54
N ILE A 15 -6.19 2.42 10.54
CA ILE A 15 -6.53 0.99 10.54
C ILE A 15 -6.20 0.31 9.21
N THR A 16 -6.28 1.02 8.07
CA THR A 16 -6.05 0.41 6.74
C THR A 16 -4.60 0.56 6.26
N VAL A 17 -3.97 1.71 6.51
CA VAL A 17 -2.60 1.99 6.07
C VAL A 17 -1.58 1.13 6.83
N GLY A 18 -1.78 0.92 8.14
CA GLY A 18 -0.88 0.10 8.96
C GLY A 18 -0.71 -1.34 8.41
N PRO A 19 -1.80 -2.09 8.21
CA PRO A 19 -1.73 -3.39 7.56
C PRO A 19 -1.17 -3.33 6.13
N ALA A 20 -1.59 -2.36 5.31
CA ALA A 20 -1.11 -2.23 3.93
C ALA A 20 0.43 -2.07 3.84
N MET A 21 1.05 -1.44 4.84
CA MET A 21 2.50 -1.31 4.96
C MET A 21 3.21 -2.61 5.38
N LEU A 22 2.56 -3.44 6.21
CA LEU A 22 3.16 -4.65 6.79
C LEU A 22 2.98 -5.90 5.91
N LEU A 23 1.91 -5.98 5.11
CA LEU A 23 1.60 -7.15 4.31
C LEU A 23 2.67 -7.57 3.27
N PRO A 24 3.36 -6.65 2.57
CA PRO A 24 4.42 -7.02 1.64
C PRO A 24 5.56 -7.81 2.32
N TRP A 25 5.84 -7.53 3.60
CA TRP A 25 6.85 -8.22 4.39
C TRP A 25 6.46 -9.68 4.70
N LEU A 26 5.16 -9.98 4.78
CA LEU A 26 4.68 -11.37 4.92
C LEU A 26 4.95 -12.18 3.64
N GLY A 27 4.96 -11.54 2.47
CA GLY A 27 5.32 -12.17 1.20
C GLY A 27 6.78 -12.61 1.15
N GLU A 28 7.69 -11.86 1.78
CA GLU A 28 9.10 -12.22 1.90
C GLU A 28 9.30 -13.52 2.69
N ARG A 29 8.56 -13.69 3.78
CA ARG A 29 8.62 -14.90 4.61
C ARG A 29 8.17 -16.14 3.82
N ALA A 30 7.07 -16.03 3.07
CA ALA A 30 6.58 -17.11 2.20
C ALA A 30 7.59 -17.45 1.08
N LEU A 31 8.29 -16.44 0.55
CA LEU A 31 9.32 -16.63 -0.46
C LEU A 31 10.54 -17.40 0.09
N ARG A 32 10.93 -17.14 1.35
CA ARG A 32 11.98 -17.91 2.05
C ARG A 32 11.59 -19.37 2.27
N GLU A 33 10.31 -19.64 2.53
CA GLU A 33 9.77 -20.99 2.71
C GLU A 33 9.62 -21.76 1.38
N ARG A 34 9.88 -21.11 0.23
CA ARG A 34 9.72 -21.66 -1.13
C ARG A 34 8.31 -22.21 -1.42
N ASP A 35 7.31 -21.65 -0.77
CA ASP A 35 5.91 -22.08 -0.87
C ASP A 35 5.14 -21.16 -1.83
N GLY A 36 5.01 -21.59 -3.09
CA GLY A 36 4.36 -20.80 -4.15
C GLY A 36 2.89 -20.47 -3.87
N GLU A 37 2.19 -21.34 -3.15
CA GLU A 37 0.79 -21.12 -2.81
C GLU A 37 0.65 -20.03 -1.74
N ARG A 38 1.53 -20.02 -0.72
CA ARG A 38 1.60 -18.93 0.27
C ARG A 38 2.02 -17.59 -0.35
N VAL A 39 2.92 -17.60 -1.33
CA VAL A 39 3.30 -16.39 -2.09
C VAL A 39 2.09 -15.83 -2.85
N HIS A 40 1.30 -16.69 -3.50
CA HIS A 40 0.09 -16.26 -4.21
C HIS A 40 -0.98 -15.72 -3.25
N GLN A 41 -1.19 -16.38 -2.10
CA GLN A 41 -2.12 -15.90 -1.08
C GLN A 41 -1.68 -14.55 -0.48
N ALA A 42 -0.37 -14.35 -0.24
CA ALA A 42 0.17 -13.08 0.23
C ALA A 42 -0.09 -11.95 -0.78
N GLY A 43 0.07 -12.21 -2.08
CA GLY A 43 -0.26 -11.27 -3.15
C GLY A 43 -1.74 -10.83 -3.13
N ARG A 44 -2.68 -11.78 -3.00
CA ARG A 44 -4.11 -11.48 -2.91
C ARG A 44 -4.46 -10.66 -1.66
N ARG A 45 -3.85 -10.98 -0.52
CA ARG A 45 -4.08 -10.21 0.72
C ARG A 45 -3.54 -8.79 0.60
N CYS A 46 -2.38 -8.61 -0.02
CA CYS A 46 -1.81 -7.28 -0.30
C CYS A 46 -2.73 -6.45 -1.21
N MET A 47 -3.33 -7.07 -2.22
CA MET A 47 -4.32 -6.42 -3.08
C MET A 47 -5.59 -6.04 -2.30
N ALA A 48 -6.13 -6.94 -1.47
CA ALA A 48 -7.32 -6.69 -0.68
C ALA A 48 -7.14 -5.55 0.34
N PHE A 49 -5.99 -5.49 1.02
CA PHE A 49 -5.71 -4.42 1.99
C PHE A 49 -5.45 -3.07 1.32
N ASN A 50 -4.77 -3.03 0.17
CA ASN A 50 -4.67 -1.77 -0.60
C ASN A 50 -6.01 -1.35 -1.22
N ALA A 51 -6.89 -2.28 -1.58
CA ALA A 51 -8.26 -1.94 -1.94
C ALA A 51 -9.02 -1.33 -0.74
N LEU A 52 -8.75 -1.82 0.48
CA LEU A 52 -9.32 -1.25 1.70
C LEU A 52 -8.86 0.19 1.95
N THR A 53 -7.61 0.55 1.61
CA THR A 53 -7.16 1.94 1.75
C THR A 53 -7.95 2.89 0.84
N LEU A 54 -8.45 2.43 -0.32
CA LEU A 54 -9.32 3.25 -1.19
C LEU A 54 -10.59 3.70 -0.47
N VAL A 55 -11.13 2.89 0.44
CA VAL A 55 -12.27 3.29 1.27
C VAL A 55 -11.89 4.45 2.18
N ALA A 56 -10.71 4.39 2.82
CA ALA A 56 -10.20 5.49 3.63
C ALA A 56 -10.02 6.77 2.80
N ALA A 57 -9.50 6.66 1.57
CA ALA A 57 -9.35 7.78 0.66
C ALA A 57 -10.67 8.38 0.19
N LEU A 58 -11.70 7.54 -0.06
CA LEU A 58 -13.03 8.02 -0.40
C LEU A 58 -13.63 8.85 0.73
N PHE A 59 -13.50 8.39 1.99
CA PHE A 59 -13.91 9.17 3.16
C PHE A 59 -13.10 10.47 3.30
N GLY A 60 -11.81 10.47 2.95
CA GLY A 60 -10.97 11.67 2.93
C GLY A 60 -11.40 12.69 1.89
N ALA A 61 -11.71 12.25 0.67
CA ALA A 61 -12.25 13.12 -0.37
C ALA A 61 -13.62 13.69 0.04
N LEU A 62 -14.48 12.87 0.64
CA LEU A 62 -15.79 13.30 1.09
C LEU A 62 -15.70 14.33 2.24
N THR A 63 -14.73 14.19 3.15
CA THR A 63 -14.46 15.21 4.18
C THR A 63 -14.06 16.55 3.60
N THR A 64 -13.24 16.56 2.54
CA THR A 64 -12.80 17.79 1.89
C THR A 64 -13.94 18.47 1.14
N VAL A 65 -14.75 17.71 0.37
CA VAL A 65 -15.90 18.27 -0.37
C VAL A 65 -16.95 18.87 0.57
N THR A 66 -17.13 18.30 1.76
CA THR A 66 -18.15 18.75 2.74
C THR A 66 -17.64 19.82 3.70
N SER A 67 -16.43 20.33 3.50
CA SER A 67 -15.85 21.39 4.33
C SER A 67 -15.85 22.73 3.59
N ASP A 68 -16.45 23.77 4.18
CA ASP A 68 -16.32 25.15 3.69
C ASP A 68 -14.93 25.76 3.95
N ARG A 69 -14.05 25.00 4.64
CA ARG A 69 -12.77 25.50 5.17
C ARG A 69 -11.53 24.94 4.46
N TYR A 70 -11.68 23.87 3.68
CA TYR A 70 -10.58 23.22 2.97
C TYR A 70 -10.92 23.07 1.50
N SER A 71 -10.08 23.59 0.62
CA SER A 71 -10.27 23.48 -0.83
C SER A 71 -9.36 22.39 -1.39
N PHE A 72 -9.82 21.67 -2.43
CA PHE A 72 -8.96 20.76 -3.20
C PHE A 72 -7.76 21.45 -3.85
N ALA A 73 -7.73 22.78 -3.84
CA ALA A 73 -6.62 23.60 -4.31
C ALA A 73 -5.47 23.74 -3.30
N ASP A 74 -5.62 23.27 -2.06
CA ASP A 74 -4.55 23.35 -1.08
C ASP A 74 -3.33 22.53 -1.53
N ALA A 75 -2.18 23.19 -1.65
CA ALA A 75 -0.96 22.58 -2.19
C ALA A 75 -0.55 21.30 -1.43
N TRP A 76 -0.72 21.28 -0.10
CA TRP A 76 -0.42 20.10 0.71
C TRP A 76 -1.34 18.91 0.38
N LEU A 77 -2.60 19.17 0.03
CA LEU A 77 -3.57 18.14 -0.29
C LEU A 77 -3.35 17.56 -1.69
N ILE A 78 -2.96 18.39 -2.66
CA ILE A 78 -2.59 17.94 -4.02
C ILE A 78 -1.36 17.02 -3.96
N VAL A 79 -0.34 17.40 -3.20
CA VAL A 79 0.88 16.60 -3.03
C VAL A 79 0.55 15.28 -2.32
N ALA A 80 -0.21 15.32 -1.22
CA ALA A 80 -0.59 14.12 -0.47
C ALA A 80 -1.47 13.16 -1.31
N SER A 81 -2.44 13.69 -2.07
CA SER A 81 -3.30 12.87 -2.92
C SER A 81 -2.53 12.23 -4.07
N THR A 82 -1.60 12.95 -4.70
CA THR A 82 -0.73 12.39 -5.75
C THR A 82 0.15 11.27 -5.21
N LEU A 83 0.82 11.49 -4.07
CA LEU A 83 1.64 10.46 -3.40
C LEU A 83 0.81 9.24 -3.02
N TYR A 84 -0.42 9.46 -2.54
CA TYR A 84 -1.33 8.39 -2.19
C TYR A 84 -1.75 7.56 -3.41
N VAL A 85 -2.06 8.19 -4.55
CA VAL A 85 -2.38 7.47 -5.79
C VAL A 85 -1.20 6.59 -6.23
N ILE A 86 0.02 7.12 -6.17
CA ILE A 86 1.23 6.35 -6.51
C ILE A 86 1.39 5.15 -5.56
N ALA A 87 1.21 5.35 -4.26
CA ALA A 87 1.28 4.28 -3.26
C ALA A 87 0.23 3.19 -3.51
N VAL A 88 -1.01 3.58 -3.78
CA VAL A 88 -2.10 2.64 -4.07
C VAL A 88 -1.82 1.85 -5.35
N VAL A 89 -1.39 2.50 -6.43
CA VAL A 89 -1.06 1.82 -7.68
C VAL A 89 0.08 0.82 -7.46
N ASN A 90 1.11 1.22 -6.71
CA ASN A 90 2.22 0.34 -6.36
C ASN A 90 1.73 -0.87 -5.53
N GLY A 91 0.88 -0.63 -4.53
CA GLY A 91 0.34 -1.64 -3.62
C GLY A 91 -0.70 -2.59 -4.23
N THR A 92 -1.51 -2.12 -5.19
CA THR A 92 -2.59 -2.91 -5.82
C THR A 92 -2.16 -3.60 -7.11
N ALA A 93 -1.33 -2.96 -7.93
CA ALA A 93 -0.97 -3.48 -9.25
C ALA A 93 0.46 -4.04 -9.28
N VAL A 94 1.44 -3.29 -8.77
CA VAL A 94 2.85 -3.64 -8.93
C VAL A 94 3.26 -4.77 -7.99
N ILE A 95 3.02 -4.62 -6.67
CA ILE A 95 3.39 -5.64 -5.67
C ILE A 95 2.67 -6.98 -5.93
N PRO A 96 1.32 -7.02 -6.09
CA PRO A 96 0.62 -8.27 -6.37
C PRO A 96 1.00 -8.89 -7.71
N GLY A 97 1.26 -8.07 -8.74
CA GLY A 97 1.72 -8.54 -10.04
C GLY A 97 3.10 -9.21 -9.98
N VAL A 98 4.03 -8.63 -9.22
CA VAL A 98 5.35 -9.22 -8.97
C VAL A 98 5.23 -10.52 -8.15
N LEU A 99 4.45 -10.53 -7.07
CA LEU A 99 4.20 -11.74 -6.27
C LEU A 99 3.55 -12.87 -7.10
N ALA A 100 2.59 -12.54 -7.97
CA ALA A 100 1.94 -13.53 -8.83
C ALA A 100 2.91 -14.16 -9.84
N ARG A 101 3.79 -13.35 -10.45
CA ARG A 101 4.85 -13.85 -11.33
C ARG A 101 5.83 -14.76 -10.60
N ILE A 102 6.31 -14.34 -9.42
CA ILE A 102 7.23 -15.12 -8.60
C ILE A 102 6.61 -16.45 -8.18
N GLY A 103 5.35 -16.42 -7.72
CA GLY A 103 4.63 -17.63 -7.31
C GLY A 103 4.49 -18.63 -8.47
N LYS A 104 4.20 -18.13 -9.68
CA LYS A 104 4.12 -18.97 -10.88
C LYS A 104 5.47 -19.58 -11.26
N GLU A 105 6.55 -18.80 -11.30
CA GLU A 105 7.90 -19.33 -11.60
C GLU A 105 8.36 -20.37 -10.58
N LEU A 106 8.03 -20.16 -9.29
CA LEU A 106 8.37 -21.09 -8.22
C LEU A 106 7.59 -22.41 -8.32
N GLN A 107 6.32 -22.33 -8.74
CA GLN A 107 5.46 -23.50 -8.97
C GLN A 107 5.91 -24.29 -10.22
N ASP A 108 6.19 -23.58 -11.33
CA ASP A 108 6.70 -24.19 -12.57
C ASP A 108 8.08 -24.84 -12.36
N SER A 109 8.88 -24.32 -11.41
CA SER A 109 10.19 -24.88 -11.04
C SER A 109 10.14 -25.95 -9.94
N HIS A 110 8.96 -26.38 -9.48
CA HIS A 110 8.79 -27.29 -8.34
C HIS A 110 9.60 -26.89 -7.08
N GLY A 111 9.75 -25.58 -6.82
CA GLY A 111 10.53 -25.07 -5.68
C GLY A 111 12.06 -25.12 -5.86
N VAL A 112 12.55 -25.59 -7.01
CA VAL A 112 13.98 -25.63 -7.35
C VAL A 112 14.33 -24.38 -8.15
N MET A 113 14.29 -23.24 -7.48
CA MET A 113 14.75 -21.96 -8.05
C MET A 113 16.20 -21.71 -7.62
N GLY A 114 17.05 -21.26 -8.55
CA GLY A 114 18.44 -20.88 -8.27
C GLY A 114 18.50 -19.77 -7.20
N GLY A 115 19.47 -19.86 -6.28
CA GLY A 115 19.59 -18.94 -5.15
C GLY A 115 19.66 -17.47 -5.56
N GLU A 116 20.42 -17.15 -6.61
CA GLU A 116 20.56 -15.78 -7.14
C GLU A 116 19.23 -15.21 -7.67
N LEU A 117 18.45 -15.99 -8.42
CA LEU A 117 17.15 -15.55 -8.93
C LEU A 117 16.17 -15.29 -7.78
N LEU A 118 16.18 -16.16 -6.77
CA LEU A 118 15.32 -16.02 -5.59
C LEU A 118 15.67 -14.76 -4.80
N GLU A 119 16.97 -14.47 -4.66
CA GLU A 119 17.49 -13.28 -3.98
C GLU A 119 17.21 -11.98 -4.75
N GLN A 120 17.29 -12.01 -6.08
CA GLN A 120 16.91 -10.89 -6.94
C GLN A 120 15.41 -10.56 -6.82
N HIS A 121 14.54 -11.57 -6.84
CA HIS A 121 13.10 -11.40 -6.67
C HIS A 121 12.75 -10.86 -5.29
N ARG A 122 13.42 -11.37 -4.25
CA ARG A 122 13.30 -10.87 -2.88
C ARG A 122 13.72 -9.40 -2.76
N GLY A 123 14.87 -9.03 -3.34
CA GLY A 123 15.37 -7.66 -3.34
C GLY A 123 14.39 -6.68 -4.00
N ARG A 124 13.81 -7.06 -5.14
CA ARG A 124 12.78 -6.25 -5.82
C ARG A 124 11.52 -6.09 -4.96
N LEU A 125 11.06 -7.17 -4.34
CA LEU A 125 9.86 -7.14 -3.50
C LEU A 125 10.05 -6.25 -2.26
N LEU A 126 11.22 -6.33 -1.62
CA LEU A 126 11.58 -5.48 -0.49
C LEU A 126 11.75 -4.01 -0.90
N ALA A 127 12.35 -3.74 -2.06
CA ALA A 127 12.46 -2.38 -2.57
C ALA A 127 11.09 -1.75 -2.83
N LEU A 128 10.16 -2.50 -3.44
CA LEU A 128 8.79 -2.03 -3.68
C LEU A 128 8.01 -1.83 -2.38
N ALA A 129 8.17 -2.74 -1.42
CA ALA A 129 7.57 -2.64 -0.09
C ALA A 129 8.08 -1.42 0.68
N GLY A 130 9.39 -1.21 0.70
CA GLY A 130 10.03 -0.06 1.34
C GLY A 130 9.63 1.26 0.68
N LEU A 131 9.55 1.30 -0.65
CA LEU A 131 9.06 2.48 -1.36
C LEU A 131 7.62 2.81 -0.99
N ASN A 132 6.76 1.79 -0.90
CA ASN A 132 5.36 1.97 -0.49
C ASN A 132 5.25 2.49 0.95
N LEU A 133 6.10 1.97 1.86
CA LEU A 133 6.21 2.44 3.24
C LEU A 133 6.57 3.93 3.30
N VAL A 134 7.57 4.36 2.51
CA VAL A 134 7.99 5.77 2.46
C VAL A 134 6.86 6.67 1.96
N PHE A 135 6.15 6.26 0.89
CA PHE A 135 5.04 7.04 0.37
C PHE A 135 3.89 7.18 1.37
N TYR A 136 3.45 6.08 2.00
CA TYR A 136 2.40 6.16 3.02
C TYR A 136 2.83 6.99 4.24
N THR A 137 4.09 6.87 4.67
CA THR A 137 4.62 7.69 5.78
C THR A 137 4.62 9.17 5.43
N ALA A 138 5.07 9.53 4.23
CA ALA A 138 5.07 10.93 3.77
C ALA A 138 3.64 11.50 3.70
N VAL A 139 2.67 10.71 3.21
CA VAL A 139 1.25 11.10 3.19
C VAL A 139 0.71 11.34 4.60
N VAL A 140 1.00 10.45 5.55
CA VAL A 140 0.57 10.61 6.95
C VAL A 140 1.17 11.86 7.58
N ILE A 141 2.46 12.13 7.34
CA ILE A 141 3.12 13.34 7.85
C ILE A 141 2.47 14.60 7.26
N LEU A 142 2.22 14.64 5.94
CA LEU A 142 1.56 15.77 5.28
C LEU A 142 0.15 16.01 5.84
N MET A 143 -0.62 14.93 6.08
CA MET A 143 -1.98 15.01 6.64
C MET A 143 -2.01 15.44 8.10
N ALA A 144 -0.99 15.07 8.88
CA ALA A 144 -0.88 15.41 10.30
C ALA A 144 -0.33 16.83 10.51
N TRP A 145 0.68 17.22 9.75
CA TRP A 145 1.37 18.49 9.92
C TRP A 145 0.70 19.64 9.18
N ARG A 146 -0.04 19.35 8.09
CA ARG A 146 -0.81 20.31 7.27
C ARG A 146 -0.09 21.65 7.08
N PRO A 147 1.06 21.67 6.38
CA PRO A 147 1.78 22.91 6.16
C PRO A 147 0.88 23.91 5.40
N GLY A 148 0.44 24.96 6.09
CA GLY A 148 -0.40 26.02 5.55
C GLY A 148 -1.88 26.03 5.97
N ALA A 149 -2.30 25.18 6.94
CA ALA A 149 -3.63 25.25 7.57
C ALA A 149 -3.65 26.06 8.88
#